data_AF-A0A8S2VMW9-F1
#
_entry.id   AF-A0A8S2VMW9-F1
#
_cell.length_a   1.000
_cell.length_b   1.000
_cell.length_c   1.000
_cell.angle_alpha   90.00
_cell.angle_beta   90.00
_cell.angle_gamma   90.00
#
_symmetry.space_group_name_H-M   'P 1'
#
loop_
_entity.id
_entity.type
_entity.pdbx_description
1 polymer ?
#
loop_
_entity_poly.entity_id
_entity_poly.type
_entity_poly.pdbx_seq_one_letter_code
_entity_poly.pdbx_strand_id
1 'polypeptide(L)' 'MKLARLVLDNNCFVYNNKFYKQIRGGAMGSAFTQVLANIYMYCWEQDLIKYTTEHRGIYG' A
#
# COMPACT_ATOMS: atom_id res chain seq x y z
N MET A 1 -4.27 -0.29 -15.80
CA MET A 1 -4.81 -0.15 -14.43
C MET A 1 -5.69 1.09 -14.26
N LYS A 2 -6.82 1.21 -14.98
CA LYS A 2 -7.72 2.38 -14.83
C LYS A 2 -8.66 2.24 -13.62
N LEU A 3 -9.18 1.03 -13.39
CA LEU A 3 -10.08 0.74 -12.28
C LEU A 3 -9.39 0.77 -10.91
N ALA A 4 -8.20 0.19 -10.81
CA ALA A 4 -7.39 0.22 -9.59
C ALA A 4 -7.10 1.66 -9.13
N ARG A 5 -6.73 2.52 -10.09
CA ARG A 5 -6.53 3.95 -9.85
C ARG A 5 -7.82 4.64 -9.43
N LEU A 6 -8.94 4.37 -10.08
CA LEU A 6 -10.24 4.93 -9.70
C LEU A 6 -10.59 4.60 -8.24
N VAL A 7 -10.37 3.35 -7.80
CA VAL A 7 -10.68 2.90 -6.43
C VAL A 7 -9.78 3.61 -5.41
N LEU A 8 -8.48 3.74 -5.69
CA LEU A 8 -7.56 4.46 -4.82
C LEU A 8 -7.84 5.96 -4.79
N ASP A 9 -8.13 6.56 -5.94
CA ASP A 9 -8.39 7.99 -6.10
C ASP A 9 -9.78 8.39 -5.54
N ASN A 10 -10.70 7.46 -5.34
CA ASN A 10 -12.05 7.71 -4.78
C ASN A 10 -12.28 6.97 -3.46
N ASN A 11 -11.22 6.79 -2.66
CA ASN A 11 -11.34 6.21 -1.34
C ASN A 11 -11.87 7.26 -0.33
N CYS A 12 -13.14 7.12 0.04
CA CYS A 12 -13.82 8.01 0.99
C CYS A 12 -14.32 7.22 2.20
N PHE A 13 -14.27 7.84 3.39
CA PHE A 13 -14.76 7.24 4.63
C PHE A 13 -15.50 8.28 5.49
N VAL A 14 -16.32 7.79 6.42
CA VAL A 14 -17.07 8.62 7.36
C VAL A 14 -16.43 8.51 8.73
N TYR A 15 -16.20 9.66 9.37
CA TYR A 15 -15.75 9.73 10.75
C TYR A 15 -16.39 10.94 11.43
N ASN A 16 -16.89 10.78 12.65
CA ASN A 16 -17.55 11.84 13.42
C ASN A 16 -18.57 12.66 12.59
N ASN A 17 -19.45 11.96 11.88
CA ASN A 17 -20.50 12.53 11.03
C ASN A 17 -20.00 13.45 9.89
N LYS A 18 -18.72 13.32 9.51
CA LYS A 18 -18.09 14.06 8.40
C LYS A 18 -17.50 13.08 7.39
N PHE A 19 -17.51 13.48 6.13
CA PHE A 19 -16.93 12.72 5.03
C PHE A 19 -15.49 13.16 4.78
N TYR A 20 -14.60 12.18 4.63
CA TYR A 20 -13.19 12.39 4.36
C TYR A 20 -12.76 11.60 3.15
N LYS A 21 -11.85 12.18 2.37
CA LYS A 21 -11.16 11.50 1.28
C LYS A 21 -9.77 11.11 1.74
N GLN A 22 -9.46 9.83 1.67
CA GLN A 22 -8.12 9.34 1.94
C GLN A 22 -7.21 9.64 0.73
N ILE A 23 -6.21 10.50 0.94
CA ILE A 23 -5.29 10.95 -0.12
C ILE A 23 -4.01 10.09 -0.24
N ARG A 24 -3.76 9.23 0.74
CA ARG A 24 -2.57 8.35 0.80
C ARG A 24 -2.95 6.95 1.27
N GLY A 25 -2.48 5.93 0.56
CA GLY A 25 -2.83 4.54 0.82
C GLY A 25 -4.27 4.18 0.44
N GLY A 26 -4.77 3.06 0.94
CA GLY A 26 -6.16 2.63 0.80
C GLY A 26 -6.80 2.28 2.13
N ALA A 27 -8.08 1.93 2.12
CA ALA A 27 -8.81 1.54 3.32
C ALA A 27 -8.32 0.19 3.85
N MET A 28 -7.91 0.12 5.13
CA MET A 28 -7.35 -1.10 5.75
C MET A 28 -8.32 -2.29 5.83
N GLY A 29 -9.63 -2.07 5.65
CA GLY A 29 -10.63 -3.14 5.58
C GLY A 29 -10.98 -3.60 4.15
N SER A 30 -10.39 -3.00 3.13
CA SER A 30 -10.65 -3.36 1.74
C SER A 30 -9.77 -4.52 1.31
N ALA A 31 -10.39 -5.64 0.91
CA ALA A 31 -9.68 -6.77 0.33
C ALA A 31 -8.82 -6.35 -0.89
N PHE A 32 -9.31 -5.39 -1.69
CA PHE A 32 -8.56 -4.85 -2.81
C PHE A 32 -7.30 -4.10 -2.36
N THR A 33 -7.41 -3.26 -1.33
CA THR A 33 -6.26 -2.55 -0.77
C THR A 33 -5.24 -3.51 -0.18
N GLN A 34 -5.68 -4.58 0.48
CA GLN A 34 -4.78 -5.58 1.06
C GLN A 34 -3.95 -6.30 -0.02
N VAL A 35 -4.58 -6.73 -1.11
CA VAL A 35 -3.86 -7.34 -2.24
C VAL A 35 -2.87 -6.37 -2.86
N LEU A 36 -3.27 -5.12 -3.08
CA LEU A 36 -2.36 -4.09 -3.60
C LEU A 36 -1.18 -3.82 -2.66
N ALA A 37 -1.42 -3.79 -1.34
CA ALA A 37 -0.37 -3.60 -0.35
C ALA A 37 0.66 -4.72 -0.41
N ASN A 38 0.23 -5.98 -0.53
CA ASN A 38 1.13 -7.13 -0.66
C ASN A 38 1.98 -7.05 -1.93
N ILE A 39 1.40 -6.67 -3.07
CA ILE A 39 2.14 -6.50 -4.33
C ILE A 39 3.17 -5.38 -4.19
N TYR A 40 2.76 -4.25 -3.60
CA TYR A 40 3.64 -3.11 -3.38
C TYR A 40 4.81 -3.47 -2.45
N MET A 41 4.52 -4.10 -1.32
CA MET A 41 5.52 -4.54 -0.34
C MET A 41 6.52 -5.49 -0.98
N TYR A 42 6.05 -6.51 -1.71
CA TYR A 42 6.93 -7.44 -2.39
C TYR A 42 7.92 -6.73 -3.32
N CYS A 43 7.45 -5.80 -4.16
CA CYS A 43 8.31 -5.04 -5.06
C CYS A 43 9.29 -4.14 -4.31
N TRP A 44 8.84 -3.47 -3.26
CA TRP A 44 9.66 -2.58 -2.45
C TRP A 44 10.75 -3.33 -1.68
N GLU A 45 10.42 -4.49 -1.12
CA GLU A 45 11.35 -5.35 -0.38
C GLU A 45 12.47 -5.89 -1.27
N GLN A 46 12.23 -6.12 -2.57
CA GLN A 46 13.28 -6.63 -3.47
C GLN A 46 14.52 -5.74 -3.49
N ASP A 47 14.36 -4.42 -3.51
CA ASP A 47 15.50 -3.50 -3.53
C ASP A 47 16.25 -3.50 -2.21
N LEU A 48 15.51 -3.59 -1.10
CA LEU A 48 16.09 -3.75 0.24
C LEU A 48 16.88 -5.06 0.34
N ILE A 49 16.31 -6.18 -0.13
CA ILE A 49 16.94 -7.50 -0.13
C ILE A 49 18.23 -7.50 -0.95
N LYS A 50 18.23 -6.88 -2.14
CA LYS A 50 19.45 -6.75 -2.97
C LYS A 50 20.55 -5.99 -2.23
N TYR A 51 20.23 -4.80 -1.71
CA TYR A 51 21.17 -3.97 -0.96
C TYR A 51 21.78 -4.76 0.22
N THR A 52 20.93 -5.46 0.95
CA THR A 52 21.31 -6.30 2.10
C THR A 52 22.25 -7.43 1.71
N THR A 53 21.92 -8.14 0.63
CA THR A 53 22.68 -9.28 0.11
C THR A 53 24.09 -8.85 -0.30
N GLU A 54 24.23 -7.67 -0.91
CA GLU A 54 25.52 -7.09 -1.28
C GLU A 54 26.36 -6.69 -0.06
N HIS A 55 25.75 -6.15 1.00
CA HIS A 55 26.44 -5.59 2.15
C HIS A 55 26.58 -6.55 3.34
N ARG A 56 26.14 -7.81 3.21
CA ARG A 56 26.16 -8.85 4.28
C ARG A 56 25.55 -8.41 5.61
N GLY A 57 24.62 -7.46 5.59
CA GLY A 57 23.87 -7.04 6.77
C GLY A 57 22.77 -8.06 7.07
N ILE A 58 22.66 -8.55 8.30
CA ILE A 58 21.54 -9.40 8.69
C ILE A 58 20.43 -8.47 9.19
N TYR A 59 19.26 -8.49 8.54
CA TYR A 59 18.04 -7.96 9.16
C TYR A 59 17.50 -9.06 10.08
N GLY A 60 17.79 -8.91 11.37
CA GLY A 60 17.22 -9.67 12.48
C GLY A 60 16.84 -8.71 13.58
#